data_AF-A0A542AIQ5-F1
#
_entry.id   AF-A0A542AIQ5-F1
#
_cell.length_a   1.000
_cell.length_b   1.000
_cell.length_c   1.000
_cell.angle_alpha   90.00
_cell.angle_beta   90.00
_cell.angle_gamma   90.00
#
_symmetry.space_group_name_H-M   'P 1'
#
loop_
_entity.id
_entity.type
_entity.pdbx_description
1 polymer ?
#
loop_
_entity_poly.entity_id
_entity_poly.type
_entity_poly.pdbx_seq_one_letter_code
_entity_poly.pdbx_strand_id
1 'polypeptide(L)'
;MPAIFINGCNQFQEILKLIGTLPPHNWLVSNLDCFDCFGWDGCEKWANETMILTEEEFRKDIMLRNPWFIWGAFSAITIEHTKEEIYSYELPWLENPYYMSSMIIPQHPLAFLEISVFDGCYTIVSSKDKKIIEPLYLMQGDVHDEESSNQRMNAELRRIQDILRAMVPDVLPEIANEVQWKCWHALFRERIGNVFDSILKCEVEKWYEHITKSAYKCNTTFWDPYTQ
;
A
#
# COMPACT_ATOMS: atom_id res chain seq x y z
N MET A 1 -1.85 -1.55 14.76
CA MET A 1 -2.28 -0.59 13.75
C MET A 1 -1.02 -0.02 13.12
N PRO A 2 -0.43 -0.74 12.16
CA PRO A 2 0.74 -0.27 11.45
C PRO A 2 0.37 0.47 10.15
N ALA A 3 -0.92 0.59 9.78
CA ALA A 3 -1.39 1.43 8.68
C ALA A 3 -2.82 1.96 8.81
N ILE A 4 -3.08 3.15 8.28
CA ILE A 4 -4.39 3.80 8.15
C ILE A 4 -4.62 4.16 6.68
N PHE A 5 -5.78 3.83 6.16
CA PHE A 5 -6.26 4.28 4.86
C PHE A 5 -7.05 5.56 5.02
N ILE A 6 -6.85 6.49 4.09
CA ILE A 6 -7.53 7.77 4.04
C ILE A 6 -7.98 7.98 2.60
N ASN A 7 -9.28 8.01 2.38
CA ASN A 7 -9.87 8.28 1.07
C ASN A 7 -9.84 9.78 0.78
N GLY A 8 -9.33 10.16 -0.38
CA GLY A 8 -9.38 11.53 -0.87
C GLY A 8 -8.06 12.04 -1.41
N CYS A 9 -8.16 13.12 -2.18
CA CYS A 9 -7.03 13.75 -2.85
C CYS A 9 -6.38 14.82 -1.95
N ASN A 10 -5.07 15.02 -2.11
CA ASN A 10 -4.35 16.19 -1.61
C ASN A 10 -4.48 16.44 -0.08
N GLN A 11 -4.29 15.38 0.71
CA GLN A 11 -4.53 15.34 2.16
C GLN A 11 -3.31 15.65 3.02
N PHE A 12 -2.14 15.88 2.41
CA PHE A 12 -0.86 15.98 3.11
C PHE A 12 -0.85 17.03 4.22
N GLN A 13 -1.43 18.21 3.98
CA GLN A 13 -1.51 19.24 5.00
C GLN A 13 -2.27 18.79 6.25
N GLU A 14 -3.39 18.11 6.09
CA GLU A 14 -4.21 17.66 7.23
C GLU A 14 -3.51 16.51 7.96
N ILE A 15 -2.94 15.56 7.22
CA ILE A 15 -2.14 14.46 7.77
C ILE A 15 -1.00 15.01 8.63
N LEU A 16 -0.19 15.94 8.11
CA LEU A 16 0.95 16.52 8.83
C LEU A 16 0.53 17.39 10.03
N LYS A 17 -0.65 18.01 9.99
CA LYS A 17 -1.20 18.77 11.13
C LYS A 17 -1.61 17.82 12.27
N LEU A 18 -2.26 16.71 11.94
CA LEU A 18 -2.78 15.75 12.92
C LEU A 18 -1.68 14.87 13.53
N ILE A 19 -0.72 14.41 12.72
CA ILE A 19 0.48 13.72 13.22
C ILE A 19 1.28 14.63 14.15
N GLY A 20 1.28 15.94 13.88
CA GLY A 20 1.94 16.93 14.72
C GLY A 20 3.46 16.85 14.63
N THR A 21 4.13 16.93 15.78
CA THR A 21 5.59 16.96 15.87
C THR A 21 6.16 15.55 15.94
N LEU A 22 7.12 15.28 15.06
CA LEU A 22 7.86 14.02 14.99
C LEU A 22 9.28 14.18 15.56
N PRO A 23 9.97 13.07 15.89
CA PRO A 23 11.41 13.10 16.17
C PRO A 23 12.20 13.72 14.99
N PRO A 24 13.41 14.27 15.20
CA PRO A 24 14.22 14.82 14.11
C PRO A 24 14.44 13.80 13.00
N HIS A 25 14.04 14.15 11.78
CA HIS A 25 14.07 13.25 10.62
C HIS A 25 14.24 14.01 9.30
N ASN A 26 14.59 13.26 8.26
CA ASN A 26 14.49 13.64 6.87
C ASN A 26 13.40 12.81 6.19
N TRP A 27 12.87 13.32 5.09
CA TRP A 27 11.94 12.62 4.22
C TRP A 27 12.69 12.07 3.01
N LEU A 28 12.79 10.75 2.91
CA LEU A 28 13.04 10.09 1.64
C LEU A 28 11.73 10.10 0.84
N VAL A 29 11.76 10.69 -0.35
CA VAL A 29 10.67 10.62 -1.31
C VAL A 29 11.11 9.71 -2.45
N SER A 30 10.30 8.72 -2.82
CA SER A 30 10.55 7.81 -3.94
C SER A 30 9.27 7.52 -4.73
N ASN A 31 9.44 7.07 -5.99
CA ASN A 31 8.34 6.81 -6.92
C ASN A 31 7.39 8.03 -7.02
N LEU A 32 7.97 9.23 -7.08
CA LEU A 32 7.20 10.47 -7.09
C LEU A 32 6.68 10.77 -8.50
N ASP A 33 5.37 10.98 -8.60
CA ASP A 33 4.71 11.70 -9.69
C ASP A 33 3.90 12.86 -9.09
N CYS A 34 4.29 14.08 -9.44
CA CYS A 34 3.74 15.30 -8.87
C CYS A 34 3.32 16.27 -9.98
N PHE A 35 2.06 16.69 -9.95
CA PHE A 35 1.55 17.65 -10.94
C PHE A 35 2.15 19.05 -10.75
N ASP A 36 2.39 19.46 -9.50
CA ASP A 36 2.84 20.82 -9.13
C ASP A 36 4.38 20.99 -9.14
N CYS A 37 5.06 20.39 -10.11
CA CYS A 37 6.52 20.46 -10.28
C CYS A 37 7.01 21.70 -11.08
N PHE A 38 6.14 22.66 -11.37
CA PHE A 38 6.46 23.91 -12.06
C PHE A 38 5.66 25.11 -11.49
N GLY A 39 6.13 26.33 -11.75
CA GLY A 39 5.36 27.55 -11.48
C GLY A 39 5.59 28.23 -10.11
N TRP A 40 6.55 27.76 -9.31
CA TRP A 40 6.96 28.44 -8.07
C TRP A 40 8.43 28.15 -7.70
N ASP A 41 9.07 29.06 -6.96
CA ASP A 41 10.50 28.93 -6.63
C ASP A 41 10.80 27.66 -5.81
N GLY A 42 11.70 26.81 -6.33
CA GLY A 42 12.09 25.55 -5.68
C GLY A 42 11.19 24.36 -6.02
N CYS A 43 10.21 24.52 -6.93
CA CYS A 43 9.30 23.46 -7.34
C CYS A 43 9.98 22.36 -8.18
N GLU A 44 11.08 22.68 -8.86
CA GLU A 44 11.77 21.82 -9.80
C GLU A 44 12.26 20.51 -9.18
N LYS A 45 12.48 20.49 -7.86
CA LYS A 45 12.86 19.27 -7.14
C LYS A 45 11.75 18.22 -7.19
N TRP A 46 10.47 18.62 -7.22
CA TRP A 46 9.31 17.73 -7.31
C TRP A 46 9.16 17.07 -8.69
N ALA A 47 9.99 17.45 -9.68
CA ALA A 47 10.12 16.72 -10.94
C ALA A 47 11.07 15.51 -10.84
N ASN A 48 11.81 15.35 -9.73
CA ASN A 48 12.64 14.17 -9.51
C ASN A 48 11.79 13.06 -8.91
N GLU A 49 11.89 11.86 -9.49
CA GLU A 49 11.19 10.68 -8.98
C GLU A 49 11.67 10.27 -7.57
N THR A 50 12.90 10.65 -7.20
CA THR A 50 13.49 10.31 -5.90
C THR A 50 14.35 11.47 -5.36
N MET A 51 14.17 11.81 -4.09
CA MET A 51 14.95 12.84 -3.40
C MET A 51 14.93 12.66 -1.88
N ILE A 52 15.81 13.39 -1.17
CA ILE A 52 15.74 13.53 0.29
C ILE A 52 15.54 15.00 0.61
N LEU A 53 14.58 15.28 1.49
CA LEU A 53 14.26 16.61 1.99
C LEU A 53 14.41 16.63 3.50
N THR A 54 14.83 17.77 4.06
CA THR A 54 14.70 17.98 5.51
C THR A 54 13.23 18.13 5.89
N GLU A 55 12.88 17.83 7.15
CA GLU A 55 11.52 18.09 7.67
C GLU A 55 11.10 19.56 7.50
N GLU A 56 12.03 20.50 7.63
CA GLU A 56 11.73 21.93 7.43
C GLU A 56 11.36 22.24 5.98
N GLU A 57 12.17 21.78 5.01
CA GLU A 57 11.90 21.99 3.58
C GLU A 57 10.59 21.32 3.17
N PHE A 58 10.41 20.06 3.57
CA PHE A 58 9.22 19.29 3.25
C PHE A 58 7.97 19.96 3.82
N ARG A 59 7.93 20.19 5.14
CA ARG A 59 6.77 20.77 5.79
C ARG A 59 6.47 22.18 5.27
N LYS A 60 7.49 23.00 5.00
CA LYS A 60 7.30 24.34 4.42
C LYS A 60 6.55 24.26 3.08
N ASP A 61 7.00 23.42 2.17
CA ASP A 61 6.39 23.32 0.83
C ASP A 61 4.97 22.76 0.91
N ILE A 62 4.76 21.69 1.68
CA ILE A 62 3.42 21.13 1.87
C ILE A 62 2.47 22.16 2.45
N MET A 63 2.87 22.88 3.50
CA MET A 63 2.00 23.83 4.20
C MET A 63 1.74 25.12 3.39
N LEU A 64 2.65 25.53 2.52
CA LEU A 64 2.48 26.72 1.68
C LEU A 64 1.74 26.44 0.37
N ARG A 65 1.98 25.27 -0.24
CA ARG A 65 1.57 24.99 -1.63
C ARG A 65 0.52 23.91 -1.74
N ASN A 66 0.44 22.98 -0.78
CA ASN A 66 -0.37 21.76 -0.86
C ASN A 66 -0.23 21.04 -2.22
N PRO A 67 0.99 20.63 -2.61
CA PRO A 67 1.24 20.04 -3.93
C PRO A 67 0.36 18.81 -4.18
N TRP A 68 -0.18 18.69 -5.39
CA TRP A 68 -0.93 17.51 -5.78
C TRP A 68 0.00 16.39 -6.25
N PHE A 69 0.22 15.44 -5.34
CA PHE A 69 0.89 14.19 -5.65
C PHE A 69 -0.08 13.20 -6.29
N ILE A 70 0.32 12.63 -7.42
CA ILE A 70 -0.37 11.53 -8.09
C ILE A 70 0.16 10.21 -7.53
N TRP A 71 1.48 10.07 -7.46
CA TRP A 71 2.16 8.92 -6.85
C TRP A 71 3.30 9.42 -5.96
N GLY A 72 3.60 8.69 -4.89
CA GLY A 72 4.78 8.96 -4.07
C GLY A 72 4.76 8.23 -2.74
N ALA A 73 5.91 7.68 -2.35
CA ALA A 73 6.16 7.20 -1.00
C ALA A 73 7.05 8.20 -0.28
N PHE A 74 6.62 8.62 0.91
CA PHE A 74 7.26 9.64 1.73
C PHE A 74 7.64 8.99 3.05
N SER A 75 8.91 8.59 3.15
CA SER A 75 9.46 7.81 4.24
C SER A 75 10.22 8.72 5.21
N ALA A 76 9.73 8.85 6.44
CA ALA A 76 10.39 9.60 7.50
C ALA A 76 11.49 8.74 8.15
N ILE A 77 12.75 9.19 8.01
CA ILE A 77 13.96 8.49 8.46
C ILE A 77 14.73 9.40 9.42
N THR A 78 15.13 8.89 10.58
CA THR A 78 15.85 9.69 11.60
C THR A 78 17.16 10.25 11.05
N ILE A 79 17.54 11.44 11.51
CA ILE A 79 18.74 12.17 11.04
C ILE A 79 20.08 11.46 11.32
N GLU A 80 20.04 10.37 12.08
CA GLU A 80 21.20 9.55 12.42
C GLU A 80 21.74 8.79 11.19
N HIS A 81 20.88 8.53 10.21
CA HIS A 81 21.23 7.79 9.00
C HIS A 81 21.78 8.71 7.91
N THR A 82 22.87 8.25 7.29
CA THR A 82 23.50 8.98 6.18
C THR A 82 22.72 8.81 4.88
N LYS A 83 22.93 9.71 3.92
CA LYS A 83 22.34 9.59 2.58
C LYS A 83 22.77 8.27 1.92
N GLU A 84 24.04 7.92 2.03
CA GLU A 84 24.62 6.71 1.46
C GLU A 84 24.00 5.44 2.06
N GLU A 85 23.74 5.45 3.37
CA GLU A 85 23.05 4.35 4.06
C GLU A 85 21.60 4.22 3.60
N ILE A 86 20.85 5.33 3.51
CA ILE A 86 19.47 5.34 3.03
C ILE A 86 19.39 4.71 1.62
N TYR A 87 20.25 5.13 0.70
CA TYR A 87 20.26 4.58 -0.67
C TYR A 87 20.87 3.18 -0.80
N SER A 88 21.38 2.59 0.28
CA SER A 88 21.86 1.20 0.27
C SER A 88 20.73 0.17 0.36
N TYR A 89 19.53 0.60 0.77
CA TYR A 89 18.32 -0.22 0.82
C TYR A 89 17.49 -0.09 -0.45
N GLU A 90 16.60 -1.06 -0.67
CA GLU A 90 15.58 -0.96 -1.70
C GLU A 90 14.65 0.22 -1.40
N LEU A 91 14.38 1.03 -2.43
CA LEU A 91 13.51 2.20 -2.30
C LEU A 91 12.05 1.76 -2.31
N PRO A 92 11.18 2.42 -1.53
CA PRO A 92 9.76 2.13 -1.57
C PRO A 92 9.19 2.24 -2.99
N TRP A 93 8.43 1.21 -3.38
CA TRP A 93 7.79 1.07 -4.67
C TRP A 93 6.28 0.85 -4.48
N LEU A 94 5.46 1.75 -5.02
CA LEU A 94 4.02 1.75 -4.76
C LEU A 94 3.25 0.66 -5.51
N GLU A 95 3.79 0.15 -6.63
CA GLU A 95 3.18 -1.01 -7.29
C GLU A 95 3.56 -2.34 -6.62
N ASN A 96 4.45 -2.33 -5.62
CA ASN A 96 4.63 -3.48 -4.76
C ASN A 96 3.38 -3.57 -3.88
N PRO A 97 2.65 -4.69 -3.89
CA PRO A 97 1.37 -4.73 -3.21
C PRO A 97 1.58 -4.70 -1.68
N TYR A 98 1.55 -3.50 -1.10
CA TYR A 98 1.42 -3.28 0.35
C TYR A 98 0.30 -4.13 0.95
N TYR A 99 -0.78 -4.29 0.18
CA TYR A 99 -1.99 -5.04 0.52
C TYR A 99 -1.78 -6.56 0.62
N MET A 100 -0.55 -7.05 0.56
CA MET A 100 -0.29 -8.47 0.37
C MET A 100 0.78 -9.02 1.30
N SER A 101 1.31 -8.18 2.20
CA SER A 101 2.18 -8.60 3.28
C SER A 101 1.39 -9.11 4.49
N SER A 102 2.03 -9.88 5.35
CA SER A 102 1.48 -10.28 6.65
C SER A 102 1.20 -9.08 7.58
N MET A 103 1.84 -7.92 7.32
CA MET A 103 1.64 -6.67 8.04
C MET A 103 2.02 -5.46 7.17
N ILE A 104 1.19 -4.43 7.13
CA ILE A 104 1.49 -3.18 6.42
C ILE A 104 2.36 -2.28 7.30
N ILE A 105 3.65 -2.19 6.98
CA ILE A 105 4.64 -1.33 7.65
C ILE A 105 5.32 -0.42 6.62
N PRO A 106 6.08 0.61 7.05
CA PRO A 106 6.93 1.36 6.14
C PRO A 106 7.82 0.42 5.31
N GLN A 107 7.83 0.58 3.98
CA GLN A 107 8.64 -0.26 3.09
C GLN A 107 10.13 -0.04 3.32
N HIS A 108 10.55 1.20 3.50
CA HIS A 108 11.97 1.49 3.74
C HIS A 108 12.37 1.01 5.15
N PRO A 109 13.40 0.14 5.29
CA PRO A 109 13.74 -0.47 6.58
C PRO A 109 14.11 0.54 7.68
N LEU A 110 14.68 1.69 7.30
CA LEU A 110 15.05 2.76 8.23
C LEU A 110 13.89 3.71 8.58
N ALA A 111 12.77 3.66 7.84
CA ALA A 111 11.66 4.58 8.09
C ALA A 111 10.87 4.16 9.34
N PHE A 112 10.43 5.13 10.13
CA PHE A 112 9.53 4.91 11.26
C PHE A 112 8.07 5.27 10.95
N LEU A 113 7.87 6.09 9.92
CA LEU A 113 6.58 6.53 9.38
C LEU A 113 6.72 6.62 7.87
N GLU A 114 5.69 6.21 7.14
CA GLU A 114 5.61 6.36 5.69
C GLU A 114 4.22 6.80 5.28
N ILE A 115 4.15 7.76 4.36
CA ILE A 115 2.91 8.23 3.74
C ILE A 115 2.98 7.85 2.27
N SER A 116 2.05 7.05 1.78
CA SER A 116 2.02 6.55 0.41
C SER A 116 0.77 7.05 -0.31
N VAL A 117 0.96 7.74 -1.44
CA VAL A 117 -0.12 8.31 -2.26
C VAL A 117 -0.34 7.45 -3.48
N PHE A 118 -1.60 7.14 -3.77
CA PHE A 118 -1.99 6.28 -4.88
C PHE A 118 -2.95 7.01 -5.82
N ASP A 119 -2.50 7.22 -7.05
CA ASP A 119 -3.25 7.83 -8.17
C ASP A 119 -3.91 9.19 -7.81
N GLY A 120 -3.35 9.89 -6.83
CA GLY A 120 -3.90 11.09 -6.22
C GLY A 120 -5.28 10.90 -5.58
N CYS A 121 -5.75 9.66 -5.40
CA CYS A 121 -7.12 9.32 -5.00
C CYS A 121 -7.23 8.94 -3.53
N TYR A 122 -6.22 8.27 -2.98
CA TYR A 122 -6.18 7.88 -1.58
C TYR A 122 -4.75 7.85 -1.05
N THR A 123 -4.64 7.84 0.27
CA THR A 123 -3.36 7.79 0.98
C THR A 123 -3.37 6.66 1.99
N ILE A 124 -2.27 5.91 2.08
CA ILE A 124 -2.00 4.97 3.17
C ILE A 124 -0.89 5.58 4.03
N VAL A 125 -1.13 5.68 5.34
CA VAL A 125 -0.11 6.11 6.30
C VAL A 125 0.27 4.93 7.17
N SER A 126 1.52 4.48 7.11
CA SER A 126 2.03 3.36 7.89
C SER A 126 3.09 3.79 8.90
N SER A 127 3.14 3.14 10.06
CA SER A 127 4.13 3.46 11.08
C SER A 127 4.50 2.27 11.96
N LYS A 128 5.75 2.25 12.42
CA LYS A 128 6.24 1.32 13.45
C LYS A 128 5.68 1.63 14.84
N ASP A 129 5.27 2.88 15.10
CA ASP A 129 4.57 3.26 16.33
C ASP A 129 3.17 3.79 16.00
N LYS A 130 2.17 2.97 16.32
CA LYS A 130 0.75 3.30 16.10
C LYS A 130 0.33 4.65 16.69
N LYS A 131 0.97 5.11 17.77
CA LYS A 131 0.62 6.38 18.42
C LYS A 131 0.83 7.58 17.52
N ILE A 132 1.75 7.48 16.56
CA ILE A 132 2.04 8.53 15.59
C ILE A 132 0.83 8.75 14.66
N ILE A 133 0.15 7.67 14.29
CA ILE A 133 -0.91 7.69 13.28
C ILE A 133 -2.32 7.65 13.88
N GLU A 134 -2.47 7.28 15.15
CA GLU A 134 -3.76 7.30 15.88
C GLU A 134 -4.56 8.62 15.72
N PRO A 135 -3.96 9.82 15.71
CA PRO A 135 -4.69 11.06 15.48
C PRO A 135 -5.38 11.16 14.12
N LEU A 136 -4.96 10.38 13.12
CA LEU A 136 -5.53 10.42 11.77
C LEU A 136 -6.97 9.90 11.72
N TYR A 137 -7.42 9.12 12.71
CA TYR A 137 -8.84 8.74 12.84
C TYR A 137 -9.77 9.94 13.08
N LEU A 138 -9.23 11.12 13.38
CA LEU A 138 -10.00 12.35 13.51
C LEU A 138 -10.25 13.06 12.17
N MET A 139 -9.62 12.62 11.08
CA MET A 139 -9.83 13.18 9.75
C MET A 139 -11.27 12.98 9.29
N GLN A 140 -11.78 13.94 8.50
CA GLN A 140 -13.09 13.82 7.89
C GLN A 140 -13.03 12.94 6.64
N GLY A 141 -14.07 12.13 6.42
CA GLY A 141 -14.19 11.28 5.23
C GLY A 141 -14.12 9.80 5.57
N ASP A 142 -13.77 9.00 4.56
CA ASP A 142 -13.58 7.55 4.73
C ASP A 142 -12.15 7.29 5.19
N VAL A 143 -12.03 7.00 6.48
CA VAL A 143 -10.76 6.75 7.17
C VAL A 143 -10.92 5.48 7.97
N HIS A 144 -10.05 4.50 7.73
CA HIS A 144 -10.17 3.20 8.38
C HIS A 144 -8.82 2.51 8.58
N ASP A 145 -8.82 1.49 9.43
CA ASP A 145 -7.65 0.63 9.67
C ASP A 145 -7.39 -0.26 8.46
N GLU A 146 -6.35 0.07 7.71
CA GLU A 146 -5.96 -0.66 6.50
C GLU A 146 -5.33 -2.01 6.84
N GLU A 147 -4.64 -2.12 7.97
CA GLU A 147 -4.09 -3.41 8.40
C GLU A 147 -5.21 -4.41 8.69
N SER A 148 -6.30 -3.96 9.32
CA SER A 148 -7.48 -4.79 9.52
C SER A 148 -8.11 -5.24 8.18
N SER A 149 -8.11 -4.38 7.16
CA SER A 149 -8.56 -4.72 5.80
C SER A 149 -7.64 -5.75 5.14
N ASN A 150 -6.33 -5.54 5.21
CA ASN A 150 -5.30 -6.46 4.73
C ASN A 150 -5.42 -7.86 5.37
N GLN A 151 -5.58 -7.93 6.70
CA GLN A 151 -5.73 -9.20 7.41
C GLN A 151 -6.99 -9.96 6.98
N ARG A 152 -8.12 -9.27 6.79
CA ARG A 152 -9.35 -9.87 6.26
C ARG A 152 -9.12 -10.39 4.84
N MET A 153 -8.52 -9.59 3.97
CA MET A 153 -8.23 -9.99 2.60
C MET A 153 -7.35 -11.23 2.56
N ASN A 154 -6.24 -11.23 3.30
CA ASN A 154 -5.33 -12.37 3.39
C ASN A 154 -6.01 -13.64 3.94
N ALA A 155 -6.93 -13.51 4.90
CA ALA A 155 -7.70 -14.64 5.40
C ALA A 155 -8.61 -15.25 4.32
N GLU A 156 -9.30 -14.43 3.53
CA GLU A 156 -10.15 -14.92 2.44
C GLU A 156 -9.33 -15.51 1.29
N LEU A 157 -8.17 -14.93 0.96
CA LEU A 157 -7.27 -15.49 -0.04
C LEU A 157 -6.72 -16.86 0.38
N ARG A 158 -6.33 -17.03 1.66
CA ARG A 158 -5.96 -18.34 2.21
C ARG A 158 -7.11 -19.34 2.09
N ARG A 159 -8.33 -18.93 2.45
CA ARG A 159 -9.52 -19.79 2.37
C ARG A 159 -9.82 -20.25 0.94
N ILE A 160 -9.64 -19.37 -0.05
CA ILE A 160 -9.74 -19.74 -1.48
C ILE A 160 -8.69 -20.81 -1.82
N GLN A 161 -7.43 -20.59 -1.44
CA GLN A 161 -6.36 -21.54 -1.73
C GLN A 161 -6.55 -22.88 -1.03
N ASP A 162 -7.06 -22.91 0.21
CA ASP A 162 -7.33 -24.14 0.94
C ASP A 162 -8.36 -25.00 0.23
N ILE A 163 -9.44 -24.39 -0.26
CA ILE A 163 -10.47 -25.09 -1.05
C ILE A 163 -9.88 -25.62 -2.35
N LEU A 164 -9.11 -24.79 -3.06
CA LEU A 164 -8.48 -25.20 -4.32
C LEU A 164 -7.51 -26.37 -4.11
N ARG A 165 -6.64 -26.31 -3.10
CA ARG A 165 -5.66 -27.37 -2.78
C ARG A 165 -6.34 -28.63 -2.24
N ALA A 166 -7.47 -28.51 -1.55
CA ALA A 166 -8.27 -29.68 -1.16
C ALA A 166 -8.87 -30.41 -2.37
N MET A 167 -9.22 -29.67 -3.43
CA MET A 167 -9.73 -30.24 -4.68
C MET A 167 -8.63 -30.74 -5.61
N VAL A 168 -7.51 -30.01 -5.67
CA VAL A 168 -6.38 -30.23 -6.57
C VAL A 168 -5.08 -30.03 -5.78
N PRO A 169 -4.60 -31.06 -5.04
CA PRO A 169 -3.44 -30.92 -4.18
C PRO A 169 -2.16 -30.48 -4.90
N ASP A 170 -1.97 -30.92 -6.15
CA ASP A 170 -0.80 -30.63 -6.97
C ASP A 170 -1.02 -29.45 -7.95
N VAL A 171 -1.92 -28.51 -7.61
CA VAL A 171 -2.18 -27.34 -8.44
C VAL A 171 -0.91 -26.50 -8.62
N LEU A 172 -0.63 -26.09 -9.86
CA LEU A 172 0.50 -25.21 -10.13
C LEU A 172 0.30 -23.85 -9.45
N PRO A 173 1.34 -23.25 -8.85
CA PRO A 173 1.25 -21.95 -8.18
C PRO A 173 0.60 -20.88 -9.06
N GLU A 174 0.97 -20.78 -10.32
CA GLU A 174 0.46 -19.79 -11.26
C GLU A 174 -1.06 -19.92 -11.46
N ILE A 175 -1.55 -21.16 -11.54
CA ILE A 175 -2.99 -21.44 -11.63
C ILE A 175 -3.69 -21.07 -10.32
N ALA A 176 -3.08 -21.40 -9.18
CA ALA A 176 -3.64 -21.03 -7.88
C ALA A 176 -3.76 -19.51 -7.70
N ASN A 177 -2.77 -18.75 -8.17
CA ASN A 177 -2.81 -17.28 -8.16
C ASN A 177 -3.86 -16.70 -9.10
N GLU A 178 -4.04 -17.25 -10.30
CA GLU A 178 -5.11 -16.76 -11.17
C GLU A 178 -6.50 -17.10 -10.60
N VAL A 179 -6.69 -18.32 -10.08
CA VAL A 179 -7.95 -18.71 -9.44
C VAL A 179 -8.26 -17.82 -8.24
N GLN A 180 -7.27 -17.55 -7.37
CA GLN A 180 -7.51 -16.75 -6.16
C GLN A 180 -7.99 -15.34 -6.50
N TRP A 181 -7.35 -14.66 -7.47
CA TRP A 181 -7.72 -13.29 -7.82
C TRP A 181 -9.07 -13.21 -8.50
N LYS A 182 -9.39 -14.17 -9.37
CA LYS A 182 -10.72 -14.24 -10.00
C LYS A 182 -11.81 -14.49 -8.96
N CYS A 183 -11.59 -15.40 -8.02
CA CYS A 183 -12.53 -15.66 -6.93
C CYS A 183 -12.67 -14.44 -6.01
N TRP A 184 -11.54 -13.83 -5.64
CA TRP A 184 -11.54 -12.65 -4.78
C TRP A 184 -12.33 -11.49 -5.39
N HIS A 185 -12.08 -11.18 -6.66
CA HIS A 185 -12.82 -10.16 -7.38
C HIS A 185 -14.31 -10.49 -7.53
N ALA A 186 -14.65 -11.74 -7.79
CA ALA A 186 -16.04 -12.15 -7.99
C ALA A 186 -16.88 -12.14 -6.69
N LEU A 187 -16.25 -12.44 -5.56
CA LEU A 187 -16.97 -12.72 -4.31
C LEU A 187 -16.76 -11.68 -3.21
N PHE A 188 -15.62 -11.01 -3.16
CA PHE A 188 -15.22 -10.20 -2.00
C PHE A 188 -15.01 -8.72 -2.33
N ARG A 189 -14.52 -8.37 -3.52
CA ARG A 189 -14.17 -6.97 -3.89
C ARG A 189 -15.29 -5.95 -3.60
N GLU A 190 -16.52 -6.31 -3.89
CA GLU A 190 -17.68 -5.40 -3.76
C GLU A 190 -18.68 -5.82 -2.67
N ARG A 191 -18.39 -6.88 -1.90
CA ARG A 191 -19.35 -7.46 -0.95
C ARG A 191 -18.98 -7.18 0.50
N ILE A 192 -19.95 -6.65 1.26
CA ILE A 192 -19.84 -6.35 2.70
C ILE A 192 -20.30 -7.55 3.57
N GLY A 193 -20.46 -8.75 2.99
CA GLY A 193 -21.09 -9.89 3.66
C GLY A 193 -20.27 -11.18 3.62
N ASN A 194 -20.53 -12.06 4.59
CA ASN A 194 -19.91 -13.38 4.66
C ASN A 194 -20.25 -14.22 3.42
N VAL A 195 -19.22 -14.77 2.79
CA VAL A 195 -19.36 -15.75 1.71
C VAL A 195 -19.40 -17.15 2.33
N PHE A 196 -20.43 -17.94 2.01
CA PHE A 196 -20.52 -19.33 2.48
C PHE A 196 -19.56 -20.26 1.71
N ASP A 197 -19.03 -21.30 2.36
CA ASP A 197 -18.10 -22.26 1.74
C ASP A 197 -18.68 -22.93 0.49
N SER A 198 -20.00 -23.19 0.46
CA SER A 198 -20.66 -23.78 -0.71
C SER A 198 -20.59 -22.87 -1.95
N ILE A 199 -20.74 -21.55 -1.75
CA ILE A 199 -20.62 -20.56 -2.82
C ILE A 199 -19.16 -20.44 -3.24
N LEU A 200 -18.25 -20.33 -2.26
CA LEU A 200 -16.82 -20.21 -2.51
C LEU A 200 -16.29 -21.39 -3.31
N LYS A 201 -16.66 -22.62 -2.93
CA LYS A 201 -16.28 -23.84 -3.63
C LYS A 201 -16.76 -23.86 -5.08
N CYS A 202 -18.02 -23.48 -5.33
CA CYS A 202 -18.58 -23.41 -6.68
C CYS A 202 -17.79 -22.43 -7.57
N GLU A 203 -17.41 -21.27 -7.03
CA GLU A 203 -16.64 -20.26 -7.78
C GLU A 203 -15.20 -20.70 -8.03
N VAL A 204 -14.56 -21.37 -7.06
CA VAL A 204 -13.23 -21.98 -7.21
C VAL A 204 -13.23 -23.05 -8.31
N GLU A 205 -14.20 -23.98 -8.29
CA GLU A 205 -14.39 -25.01 -9.32
C GLU A 205 -14.52 -24.37 -10.70
N LYS A 206 -15.41 -23.38 -10.83
CA LYS A 206 -15.66 -22.66 -12.07
C LYS A 206 -14.40 -22.01 -12.64
N TRP A 207 -13.64 -21.26 -11.83
CA TRP A 207 -12.45 -20.57 -12.33
C TRP A 207 -11.29 -21.51 -12.60
N TYR A 208 -11.10 -22.54 -11.78
CA TYR A 208 -10.11 -23.57 -12.04
C TYR A 208 -10.35 -24.26 -13.38
N GLU A 209 -11.59 -24.69 -13.65
CA GLU A 209 -11.94 -25.28 -14.95
C GLU A 209 -11.73 -24.31 -16.11
N HIS A 210 -12.12 -23.04 -15.94
CA HIS A 210 -11.96 -22.03 -16.98
C HIS A 210 -10.49 -21.79 -17.34
N ILE A 211 -9.63 -21.64 -16.33
CA ILE A 211 -8.19 -21.39 -16.50
C ILE A 211 -7.50 -22.61 -17.11
N THR A 212 -7.83 -23.83 -16.66
CA THR A 212 -7.19 -25.06 -17.18
C THR A 212 -7.66 -25.47 -18.58
N LYS A 213 -8.88 -25.11 -18.98
CA LYS A 213 -9.40 -25.39 -20.33
C LYS A 213 -8.99 -24.33 -21.36
N SER A 214 -8.66 -23.12 -20.93
CA SER A 214 -8.16 -22.08 -21.82
C SER A 214 -6.66 -22.26 -22.05
N ALA A 215 -6.15 -21.87 -23.23
CA ALA A 215 -4.71 -21.80 -23.51
C ALA A 215 -4.06 -20.60 -22.77
N TYR A 216 -4.45 -20.40 -21.51
CA TYR A 216 -4.10 -19.24 -20.71
C TYR A 216 -2.64 -19.33 -20.31
N LYS A 217 -1.85 -18.32 -20.72
CA LYS A 217 -0.50 -18.14 -20.21
C LYS A 217 -0.59 -17.24 -18.98
N CYS A 218 -0.25 -17.79 -17.82
CA CYS A 218 -0.09 -16.99 -16.61
C CYS A 218 1.19 -16.15 -16.79
N ASN A 219 1.04 -14.82 -16.93
CA ASN A 219 2.14 -13.88 -17.17
C ASN A 219 2.45 -13.04 -15.92
N THR A 220 1.90 -13.40 -14.76
CA THR A 220 1.91 -12.57 -13.56
C THR A 220 2.92 -13.07 -12.54
N THR A 221 3.52 -12.15 -11.80
CA THR A 221 4.27 -12.45 -10.57
C THR A 221 3.33 -13.21 -9.63
N PHE A 222 3.72 -14.43 -9.25
CA PHE A 222 2.91 -15.31 -8.41
C PHE A 222 2.94 -14.81 -6.96
N TRP A 223 1.77 -14.76 -6.33
CA TRP A 223 1.65 -14.46 -4.91
C TRP A 223 1.00 -15.61 -4.12
N ASP A 224 1.66 -15.99 -3.02
CA ASP A 224 1.15 -16.98 -2.07
C ASP A 224 0.92 -16.34 -0.69
N PRO A 225 -0.34 -16.30 -0.19
CA PRO A 225 -0.68 -15.78 1.14
C PRO A 225 -0.02 -16.53 2.31
N TYR A 226 0.61 -17.68 2.06
CA TYR A 226 1.33 -18.48 3.06
C TYR A 226 2.83 -18.18 3.14
N THR A 227 3.39 -17.40 2.21
CA THR A 227 4.83 -17.14 2.12
C THR A 227 5.23 -15.70 2.43
N GLN A 228 4.27 -14.90 2.90
CA GLN A 228 4.37 -13.46 3.20
C GLN A 228 4.53 -13.17 4.69
#